data_AF-A0A0A9CHF3-F1
#
_entry.id   AF-A0A0A9CHF3-F1
#
_cell.length_a   1.000
_cell.length_b   1.000
_cell.length_c   1.000
_cell.angle_alpha   90.00
_cell.angle_beta   90.00
_cell.angle_gamma   90.00
#
_symmetry.space_group_name_H-M   'P 1'
#
loop_
_entity.id
_entity.type
_entity.pdbx_description
1 polymer ?
#
loop_
_entity_poly.entity_id
_entity_poly.type
_entity_poly.pdbx_seq_one_letter_code
_entity_poly.pdbx_strand_id
1 'polypeptide(L)'
;MAVSKNKLFIPGVWGPFWSAMVPEFWLTEGGQSATGALLDYIIENHVAAPLLSNRAASQSISIFELLNKMLLPMTHEHNSPFLAALTQDTHVLPDFHGNRSPMANPKSKGVICGLTLDTSEKHLALLYLATIQGIAYGTRHIVEHCNAHGHKIDTLLACGGLAKNSVYIQEHADIIGCPIILPRENESVLLGAAVLGAVAGKKFPGVHDAMKALNAAGKVVNPSSDPRVKKYHDAKYQIFRSLYEQQLSHRSTMAQALQ
;
A
#
# COMPACT_ATOMS: atom_id res chain seq x y z
N MET A 1 -3.99 -1.90 -10.50
CA MET A 1 -4.40 -2.02 -11.92
C MET A 1 -5.84 -1.58 -12.05
N ALA A 2 -6.21 -0.94 -13.16
CA ALA A 2 -7.58 -0.57 -13.48
C ALA A 2 -7.84 -0.78 -14.98
N VAL A 3 -9.08 -1.04 -15.38
CA VAL A 3 -9.46 -1.24 -16.78
C VAL A 3 -10.57 -0.29 -17.17
N SER A 4 -10.57 0.18 -18.42
CA SER A 4 -11.59 1.06 -18.97
C SER A 4 -11.92 0.70 -20.41
N LYS A 5 -13.16 0.96 -20.84
CA LYS A 5 -13.52 0.89 -22.27
C LYS A 5 -12.88 2.01 -23.07
N ASN A 6 -12.58 3.13 -22.41
CA ASN A 6 -11.98 4.31 -23.03
C ASN A 6 -10.46 4.29 -22.87
N LYS A 7 -9.77 4.85 -23.86
CA LYS A 7 -8.32 5.05 -23.82
C LYS A 7 -7.99 6.22 -22.89
N LEU A 8 -7.37 5.93 -21.74
CA LEU A 8 -6.99 6.94 -20.74
C LEU A 8 -5.47 7.05 -20.65
N PHE A 9 -4.91 8.18 -21.09
CA PHE A 9 -3.49 8.51 -20.91
C PHE A 9 -3.30 9.26 -19.60
N ILE A 10 -2.53 8.67 -18.68
CA ILE A 10 -2.37 9.18 -17.32
C ILE A 10 -0.87 9.40 -17.07
N PRO A 11 -0.41 10.66 -16.91
CA PRO A 11 1.00 10.95 -16.70
C PRO A 11 1.57 10.16 -15.51
N GLY A 12 2.73 9.53 -15.70
CA GLY A 12 3.42 8.75 -14.68
C GLY A 12 2.76 7.43 -14.28
N VAL A 13 1.79 6.96 -15.06
CA VAL A 13 1.13 5.66 -14.91
C VAL A 13 1.23 4.91 -16.24
N TRP A 14 1.56 3.61 -16.22
CA TRP A 14 1.72 2.85 -17.47
C TRP A 14 0.38 2.56 -18.14
N GLY A 15 0.45 2.37 -19.46
CA GLY A 15 -0.71 2.22 -20.33
C GLY A 15 -1.09 3.52 -21.04
N PRO A 16 -2.27 3.58 -21.68
CA PRO A 16 -3.27 2.52 -21.71
C PRO A 16 -2.87 1.38 -22.66
N PHE A 17 -2.89 0.13 -22.20
CA PHE A 17 -2.58 -1.06 -23.01
C PHE A 17 -3.85 -1.80 -23.45
N TRP A 18 -4.08 -1.94 -24.75
CA TRP A 18 -5.28 -2.59 -25.28
C TRP A 18 -5.27 -4.10 -25.07
N SER A 19 -6.33 -4.64 -24.49
CA SER A 19 -6.55 -6.09 -24.27
C SER A 19 -5.41 -6.82 -23.55
N ALA A 20 -4.61 -6.09 -22.77
CA ALA A 20 -3.43 -6.66 -22.10
C ALA A 20 -3.77 -7.53 -20.87
N MET A 21 -4.98 -7.40 -20.31
CA MET A 21 -5.42 -8.18 -19.13
C MET A 21 -6.83 -8.76 -19.31
N VAL A 22 -7.80 -7.90 -19.65
CA VAL A 22 -9.17 -8.29 -19.97
C VAL A 22 -9.41 -7.99 -21.45
N PRO A 23 -9.93 -8.94 -22.26
CA PRO A 23 -10.24 -8.69 -23.66
C PRO A 23 -11.16 -7.48 -23.83
N GLU A 24 -10.88 -6.63 -24.83
CA GLU A 24 -11.68 -5.43 -25.18
C GLU A 24 -11.65 -4.29 -24.15
N PHE A 25 -10.68 -4.30 -23.24
CA PHE A 25 -10.46 -3.20 -22.30
C PHE A 25 -9.03 -2.63 -22.42
N TRP A 26 -8.90 -1.35 -22.12
CA TRP A 26 -7.62 -0.68 -21.92
C TRP A 26 -7.17 -0.84 -20.46
N LEU A 27 -5.96 -1.39 -20.26
CA LEU A 27 -5.32 -1.53 -18.97
C LEU A 27 -4.53 -0.27 -18.60
N THR A 28 -4.75 0.23 -17.39
CA THR A 28 -3.93 1.22 -16.69
C THR A 28 -3.19 0.52 -15.55
N GLU A 29 -1.87 0.68 -15.52
CA GLU A 29 -1.00 0.03 -14.54
C GLU A 29 -0.13 1.06 -13.78
N GLY A 30 -0.63 1.49 -12.63
CA GLY A 30 0.19 2.19 -11.63
C GLY A 30 0.93 1.20 -10.74
N GLY A 31 2.04 1.63 -10.15
CA GLY A 31 2.79 0.80 -9.22
C GLY A 31 3.63 1.59 -8.23
N GLN A 32 3.95 0.93 -7.12
CA GLN A 32 4.97 1.34 -6.16
C GLN A 32 6.12 0.34 -6.25
N SER A 33 7.36 0.83 -6.37
CA SER A 33 8.53 -0.02 -6.64
C SER A 33 8.91 -0.93 -5.46
N ALA A 34 8.64 -0.49 -4.23
CA ALA A 34 8.91 -1.23 -3.01
C ALA A 34 7.74 -1.08 -2.04
N THR A 35 7.09 -2.19 -1.69
CA THR A 35 6.02 -2.24 -0.68
C THR A 35 6.37 -3.28 0.39
N GLY A 36 6.28 -4.57 0.09
CA GLY A 36 6.71 -5.66 0.97
C GLY A 36 8.20 -5.54 1.30
N ALA A 37 9.03 -5.41 0.27
CA ALA A 37 10.47 -5.22 0.42
C ALA A 37 10.85 -3.96 1.23
N LEU A 38 10.00 -2.91 1.24
CA LEU A 38 10.23 -1.74 2.09
C LEU A 38 9.94 -2.06 3.56
N LEU A 39 8.87 -2.80 3.84
CA LEU A 39 8.57 -3.24 5.20
C LEU A 39 9.66 -4.18 5.72
N ASP A 40 10.11 -5.14 4.91
CA ASP A 40 11.23 -6.02 5.23
C ASP A 40 12.48 -5.21 5.54
N TYR A 41 12.84 -4.25 4.66
CA TYR A 41 13.99 -3.36 4.86
C TYR A 41 13.91 -2.58 6.18
N ILE A 42 12.76 -1.97 6.51
CA ILE A 42 12.57 -1.22 7.75
C ILE A 42 12.72 -2.12 8.97
N ILE A 43 12.18 -3.34 8.91
CA ILE A 43 12.26 -4.30 10.01
C ILE A 43 13.69 -4.78 10.18
N GLU A 44 14.31 -5.32 9.12
CA GLU A 44 15.63 -5.94 9.15
C GLU A 44 16.74 -4.99 9.57
N ASN A 45 16.60 -3.69 9.31
CA ASN A 45 17.61 -2.68 9.64
C ASN A 45 17.41 -2.03 11.02
N HIS A 46 16.45 -2.49 11.82
CA HIS A 46 16.26 -2.01 13.19
C HIS A 46 16.97 -2.91 14.21
N VAL A 47 17.61 -2.33 15.23
CA VAL A 47 18.38 -3.08 16.24
C VAL A 47 17.56 -4.14 17.00
N ALA A 48 16.26 -3.88 17.19
CA ALA A 48 15.34 -4.82 17.83
C ALA A 48 14.95 -6.04 16.96
N ALA A 49 15.30 -6.07 15.68
CA ALA A 49 14.83 -7.07 14.74
C ALA A 49 15.24 -8.51 15.10
N PRO A 50 16.50 -8.82 15.47
CA PRO A 50 16.89 -10.19 15.81
C PRO A 50 16.09 -10.75 16.99
N LEU A 51 15.86 -9.91 18.02
CA LEU A 51 15.12 -10.29 19.21
C LEU A 51 13.64 -10.56 18.89
N LEU A 52 13.00 -9.67 18.13
CA LEU A 52 11.61 -9.83 17.73
C LEU A 52 11.40 -11.00 16.76
N SER A 53 12.34 -11.24 15.83
CA SER A 53 12.30 -12.40 14.94
C SER A 53 12.38 -13.71 15.72
N ASN A 54 13.27 -13.81 16.71
CA ASN A 54 13.34 -14.98 17.59
C ASN A 54 12.05 -15.18 18.39
N ARG A 55 11.45 -14.09 18.89
CA ARG A 55 10.17 -14.13 19.61
C ARG A 55 9.00 -14.54 18.70
N ALA A 56 8.99 -14.08 17.45
CA ALA A 56 7.97 -14.47 16.47
C ALA A 56 8.10 -15.97 16.14
N ALA A 57 9.32 -16.44 15.92
CA ALA A 57 9.62 -17.85 15.67
C ALA A 57 9.22 -18.76 16.84
N SER A 58 9.51 -18.36 18.10
CA SER A 58 9.12 -19.15 19.27
C SER A 58 7.60 -19.26 19.47
N GLN A 59 6.84 -18.29 18.93
CA GLN A 59 5.38 -18.29 18.91
C GLN A 59 4.78 -18.91 17.64
N SER A 60 5.62 -19.36 16.68
CA SER A 60 5.19 -19.85 15.37
C SER A 60 4.31 -18.86 14.59
N ILE A 61 4.60 -17.56 14.71
CA ILE A 61 3.91 -16.48 13.98
C ILE A 61 4.89 -15.70 13.11
N SER A 62 4.36 -14.95 12.15
CA SER A 62 5.18 -14.02 11.36
C SER A 62 5.61 -12.81 12.19
N ILE A 63 6.72 -12.18 11.82
CA ILE A 63 7.18 -10.92 12.44
C ILE A 63 6.12 -9.81 12.31
N PHE A 64 5.40 -9.75 11.18
CA PHE A 64 4.30 -8.82 10.97
C PHE A 64 3.16 -9.04 11.97
N GLU A 65 2.81 -10.29 12.24
CA GLU A 65 1.77 -10.62 13.22
C GLU A 65 2.21 -10.24 14.63
N LEU A 66 3.49 -10.46 14.98
CA LEU A 66 4.03 -10.03 16.27
C LEU A 66 3.98 -8.50 16.42
N LEU A 67 4.43 -7.74 15.41
CA LEU A 67 4.38 -6.28 15.41
C LEU A 67 2.93 -5.77 15.50
N ASN A 68 2.00 -6.38 14.77
CA ASN A 68 0.57 -6.05 14.86
C ASN A 68 0.02 -6.29 16.28
N LYS A 69 0.40 -7.39 16.94
CA LYS A 69 0.01 -7.70 18.32
C LYS A 69 0.58 -6.68 19.33
N MET A 70 1.73 -6.08 19.04
CA MET A 70 2.33 -5.04 19.90
C MET A 70 1.61 -3.69 19.79
N LEU A 71 1.10 -3.33 18.61
CA LEU A 71 0.44 -2.02 18.38
C LEU A 71 -0.83 -1.82 19.21
N LEU A 72 -1.61 -2.88 19.46
CA LEU A 72 -2.88 -2.77 20.20
C LEU A 72 -2.67 -2.33 21.67
N PRO A 73 -1.83 -3.00 22.49
CA PRO A 73 -1.50 -2.52 23.83
C PRO A 73 -0.95 -1.10 23.84
N MET A 74 -0.09 -0.75 22.88
CA MET A 74 0.50 0.58 22.77
C MET A 74 -0.54 1.69 22.59
N THR A 75 -1.65 1.40 21.90
CA THR A 75 -2.75 2.37 21.73
C THR A 75 -3.32 2.79 23.09
N HIS A 76 -3.46 1.85 24.03
CA HIS A 76 -3.94 2.14 25.38
C HIS A 76 -2.88 2.84 26.24
N GLU A 77 -1.62 2.39 26.19
CA GLU A 77 -0.51 2.98 26.94
C GLU A 77 -0.28 4.46 26.57
N HIS A 78 -0.41 4.79 25.30
CA HIS A 78 -0.23 6.16 24.78
C HIS A 78 -1.52 7.00 24.86
N ASN A 79 -2.61 6.46 25.42
CA ASN A 79 -3.93 7.09 25.43
C ASN A 79 -4.36 7.60 24.04
N SER A 80 -4.02 6.83 23.00
CA SER A 80 -4.30 7.18 21.60
C SER A 80 -5.76 6.87 21.26
N PRO A 81 -6.47 7.77 20.54
CA PRO A 81 -7.90 7.60 20.27
C PRO A 81 -8.21 6.42 19.33
N PHE A 82 -7.25 6.00 18.51
CA PHE A 82 -7.33 4.87 17.59
C PHE A 82 -5.91 4.44 17.17
N LEU A 83 -5.74 3.21 16.66
CA LEU A 83 -4.43 2.63 16.34
C LEU A 83 -3.60 3.50 15.40
N ALA A 84 -4.21 4.05 14.33
CA ALA A 84 -3.51 4.88 13.36
C ALA A 84 -2.86 6.13 13.98
N ALA A 85 -3.38 6.64 15.11
CA ALA A 85 -2.88 7.83 15.81
C ALA A 85 -1.55 7.60 16.53
N LEU A 86 -1.12 6.35 16.71
CA LEU A 86 0.18 6.02 17.33
C LEU A 86 1.37 6.67 16.61
N THR A 87 1.22 6.99 15.32
CA THR A 87 2.25 7.58 14.47
C THR A 87 1.99 9.06 14.20
N GLN A 88 1.27 9.78 15.08
CA GLN A 88 0.91 11.18 14.85
C GLN A 88 2.14 12.07 14.55
N ASP A 89 3.29 11.76 15.17
CA ASP A 89 4.54 12.50 15.03
C ASP A 89 5.55 11.81 14.11
N THR A 90 5.19 10.66 13.50
CA THR A 90 6.09 9.89 12.62
C THR A 90 5.49 9.74 11.23
N HIS A 91 6.26 10.18 10.22
CA HIS A 91 5.82 10.22 8.82
C HIS A 91 6.85 9.57 7.91
N VAL A 92 6.39 8.77 6.95
CA VAL A 92 7.25 8.08 5.98
C VAL A 92 6.84 8.45 4.56
N LEU A 93 7.78 8.99 3.79
CA LEU A 93 7.73 9.02 2.33
C LEU A 93 8.38 7.72 1.83
N PRO A 94 7.65 6.80 1.16
CA PRO A 94 8.09 5.43 0.92
C PRO A 94 8.96 5.26 -0.36
N ASP A 95 9.42 6.35 -0.97
CA ASP A 95 10.17 6.32 -2.25
C ASP A 95 11.63 5.84 -2.09
N PHE A 96 11.88 4.81 -1.29
CA PHE A 96 13.22 4.23 -1.03
C PHE A 96 13.87 3.64 -2.29
N HIS A 97 13.05 3.27 -3.27
CA HIS A 97 13.49 2.79 -4.59
C HIS A 97 12.91 3.66 -5.72
N GLY A 98 12.87 4.98 -5.51
CA GLY A 98 12.25 5.91 -6.46
C GLY A 98 10.73 5.84 -6.44
N ASN A 99 10.09 6.75 -7.18
CA ASN A 99 8.65 6.76 -7.35
C ASN A 99 8.29 6.31 -8.77
N ARG A 100 7.68 5.12 -8.90
CA ARG A 100 7.15 4.66 -10.20
C ARG A 100 5.90 5.44 -10.59
N SER A 101 4.91 5.50 -9.71
CA SER A 101 3.66 6.22 -9.96
C SER A 101 3.21 7.05 -8.76
N PRO A 102 2.57 8.21 -9.00
CA PRO A 102 2.35 8.85 -10.30
C PRO A 102 3.46 9.84 -10.70
N MET A 103 4.55 9.96 -9.92
CA MET A 103 5.59 10.97 -10.22
C MET A 103 6.56 10.52 -11.32
N ALA A 104 6.67 9.22 -11.60
CA ALA A 104 7.63 8.65 -12.56
C ALA A 104 9.05 9.23 -12.40
N ASN A 105 9.49 9.31 -11.14
CA ASN A 105 10.79 9.86 -10.77
C ASN A 105 11.64 8.78 -10.09
N PRO A 106 12.53 8.08 -10.83
CA PRO A 106 13.39 7.05 -10.25
C PRO A 106 14.44 7.63 -9.29
N LYS A 107 14.67 8.95 -9.33
CA LYS A 107 15.61 9.61 -8.42
C LYS A 107 14.97 9.92 -7.08
N SER A 108 13.66 9.81 -6.88
CA SER A 108 13.02 10.04 -5.56
C SER A 108 13.69 9.17 -4.49
N LYS A 109 13.74 9.68 -3.25
CA LYS A 109 14.32 9.00 -2.09
C LYS A 109 13.30 8.96 -0.97
N GLY A 110 13.45 7.95 -0.12
CA GLY A 110 12.68 7.83 1.10
C GLY A 110 13.00 8.92 2.11
N VAL A 111 12.01 9.28 2.92
CA VAL A 111 12.18 10.19 4.06
C VAL A 111 11.46 9.60 5.26
N ILE A 112 12.11 9.60 6.41
CA ILE A 112 11.50 9.28 7.71
C ILE A 112 11.61 10.56 8.55
N CYS A 113 10.46 11.09 8.95
CA CYS A 113 10.35 12.29 9.78
C CYS A 113 9.83 11.90 11.17
N GLY A 114 10.33 12.56 12.21
CA GLY A 114 9.94 12.30 13.61
C GLY A 114 10.80 11.27 14.34
N LEU A 115 12.05 11.07 13.92
CA LEU A 115 12.97 10.17 14.60
C LEU A 115 13.41 10.72 15.96
N THR A 116 13.56 9.82 16.94
CA THR A 116 14.13 10.09 18.26
C THR A 116 15.31 9.15 18.50
N LEU A 117 15.93 9.20 19.70
CA LEU A 117 16.95 8.23 20.11
C LEU A 117 16.35 6.90 20.61
N ASP A 118 15.03 6.70 20.52
CA ASP A 118 14.39 5.45 20.92
C ASP A 118 14.76 4.32 19.95
N THR A 119 15.35 3.26 20.49
CA THR A 119 15.72 2.04 19.75
C THR A 119 14.96 0.82 20.26
N SER A 120 13.87 1.02 21.00
CA SER A 120 13.07 -0.04 21.61
C SER A 120 12.31 -0.87 20.57
N GLU A 121 11.80 -2.02 21.01
CA GLU A 121 10.87 -2.83 20.20
C GLU A 121 9.60 -2.05 19.83
N LYS A 122 9.13 -1.16 20.72
CA LYS A 122 7.97 -0.29 20.48
C LYS A 122 8.26 0.70 19.35
N HIS A 123 9.46 1.28 19.32
CA HIS A 123 9.87 2.15 18.22
C HIS A 123 9.82 1.43 16.86
N LEU A 124 10.30 0.18 16.78
CA LEU A 124 10.17 -0.61 15.55
C LEU A 124 8.70 -0.82 15.15
N ALA A 125 7.82 -1.14 16.09
CA ALA A 125 6.39 -1.28 15.80
C ALA A 125 5.78 0.02 15.26
N LEU A 126 6.12 1.18 15.83
CA LEU A 126 5.69 2.50 15.33
C LEU A 126 6.23 2.77 13.93
N LEU A 127 7.51 2.50 13.68
CA LEU A 127 8.13 2.74 12.38
C LEU A 127 7.55 1.84 11.29
N TYR A 128 7.27 0.58 11.63
CA TYR A 128 6.55 -0.35 10.78
C TYR A 128 5.14 0.16 10.43
N LEU A 129 4.36 0.61 11.43
CA LEU A 129 3.02 1.19 11.20
C LEU A 129 3.10 2.47 10.33
N ALA A 130 4.05 3.35 10.61
CA ALA A 130 4.24 4.57 9.83
C ALA A 130 4.63 4.26 8.37
N THR A 131 5.38 3.18 8.15
CA THR A 131 5.74 2.69 6.82
C THR A 131 4.54 2.13 6.07
N ILE A 132 3.68 1.34 6.74
CA ILE A 132 2.39 0.88 6.17
C ILE A 132 1.56 2.09 5.71
N GLN A 133 1.43 3.09 6.57
CA GLN A 133 0.68 4.31 6.25
C GLN A 133 1.32 5.07 5.08
N GLY A 134 2.65 5.21 5.06
CA GLY A 134 3.39 5.80 3.94
C GLY A 134 3.08 5.12 2.60
N ILE A 135 3.10 3.79 2.58
CA ILE A 135 2.74 2.99 1.40
C ILE A 135 1.28 3.24 1.00
N ALA A 136 0.36 3.25 1.96
CA ALA A 136 -1.07 3.51 1.74
C ALA A 136 -1.33 4.93 1.20
N TYR A 137 -0.62 5.96 1.68
CA TYR A 137 -0.69 7.31 1.12
C TYR A 137 -0.19 7.36 -0.32
N GLY A 138 0.84 6.58 -0.65
CA GLY A 138 1.28 6.37 -2.03
C GLY A 138 0.19 5.73 -2.90
N THR A 139 -0.51 4.72 -2.38
CA THR A 139 -1.65 4.10 -3.08
C THR A 139 -2.80 5.10 -3.27
N ARG A 140 -3.16 5.84 -2.22
CA ARG A 140 -4.18 6.92 -2.30
C ARG A 140 -3.83 7.92 -3.39
N HIS A 141 -2.59 8.37 -3.44
CA HIS A 141 -2.13 9.30 -4.46
C HIS A 141 -2.26 8.73 -5.89
N ILE A 142 -1.96 7.44 -6.10
CA ILE A 142 -2.19 6.78 -7.39
C ILE A 142 -3.68 6.72 -7.73
N VAL A 143 -4.53 6.37 -6.76
CA VAL A 143 -5.99 6.28 -6.96
C VAL A 143 -6.59 7.65 -7.29
N GLU A 144 -6.28 8.68 -6.51
CA GLU A 144 -6.73 10.06 -6.76
C GLU A 144 -6.26 10.56 -8.13
N HIS A 145 -5.00 10.31 -8.48
CA HIS A 145 -4.45 10.69 -9.79
C HIS A 145 -5.15 9.96 -10.94
N CYS A 146 -5.40 8.65 -10.82
CA CYS A 146 -6.16 7.89 -11.82
C CYS A 146 -7.59 8.42 -11.96
N ASN A 147 -8.26 8.73 -10.85
CA ASN A 147 -9.63 9.23 -10.86
C ASN A 147 -9.71 10.64 -11.48
N ALA A 148 -8.73 11.50 -11.21
CA ALA A 148 -8.62 12.82 -11.85
C ALA A 148 -8.45 12.72 -13.38
N HIS A 149 -7.98 11.58 -13.90
CA HIS A 149 -7.78 11.33 -15.33
C HIS A 149 -8.80 10.36 -15.95
N GLY A 150 -9.98 10.24 -15.33
CA GLY A 150 -11.16 9.61 -15.94
C GLY A 150 -11.51 8.21 -15.44
N HIS A 151 -10.70 7.61 -14.56
CA HIS A 151 -11.16 6.44 -13.80
C HIS A 151 -12.19 6.84 -12.73
N LYS A 152 -12.92 5.86 -12.21
CA LYS A 152 -13.86 6.00 -11.09
C LYS A 152 -13.64 4.87 -10.08
N ILE A 153 -12.43 4.78 -9.57
CA ILE A 153 -12.04 3.77 -8.59
C ILE A 153 -12.67 4.16 -7.26
N ASP A 154 -13.60 3.33 -6.80
CA ASP A 154 -14.33 3.45 -5.53
C ASP A 154 -14.21 2.19 -4.65
N THR A 155 -13.44 1.20 -5.11
CA THR A 155 -13.23 -0.10 -4.47
C THR A 155 -11.89 -0.65 -4.93
N LEU A 156 -11.13 -1.26 -4.02
CA LEU A 156 -9.88 -1.95 -4.36
C LEU A 156 -10.01 -3.46 -4.15
N LEU A 157 -9.41 -4.23 -5.05
CA LEU A 157 -9.22 -5.65 -4.88
C LEU A 157 -7.76 -5.88 -4.49
N ALA A 158 -7.53 -6.50 -3.34
CA ALA A 158 -6.18 -6.77 -2.84
C ALA A 158 -5.86 -8.27 -2.89
N CYS A 159 -4.64 -8.60 -3.28
CA CYS A 159 -4.11 -9.96 -3.33
C CYS A 159 -2.63 -10.00 -2.93
N GLY A 160 -2.07 -11.20 -2.79
CA GLY A 160 -0.66 -11.41 -2.44
C GLY A 160 -0.39 -11.40 -0.93
N GLY A 161 0.89 -11.49 -0.55
CA GLY A 161 1.30 -11.69 0.85
C GLY A 161 0.81 -10.60 1.82
N LEU A 162 0.88 -9.34 1.41
CA LEU A 162 0.43 -8.20 2.23
C LEU A 162 -1.08 -8.20 2.49
N ALA A 163 -1.87 -8.86 1.63
CA ALA A 163 -3.31 -8.99 1.83
C ALA A 163 -3.67 -9.86 3.06
N LYS A 164 -2.73 -10.66 3.56
CA LYS A 164 -2.87 -11.45 4.79
C LYS A 164 -2.69 -10.61 6.07
N ASN A 165 -2.14 -9.40 5.95
CA ASN A 165 -1.86 -8.52 7.07
C ASN A 165 -3.06 -7.59 7.36
N SER A 166 -3.76 -7.84 8.45
CA SER A 166 -4.99 -7.11 8.79
C SER A 166 -4.78 -5.61 9.02
N VAL A 167 -3.68 -5.21 9.68
CA VAL A 167 -3.34 -3.80 9.90
C VAL A 167 -3.05 -3.13 8.56
N TYR A 168 -2.28 -3.78 7.68
CA TYR A 168 -2.00 -3.26 6.34
C TYR A 168 -3.29 -2.96 5.56
N ILE A 169 -4.22 -3.92 5.54
CA ILE A 169 -5.47 -3.79 4.79
C ILE A 169 -6.40 -2.75 5.42
N GLN A 170 -6.52 -2.70 6.74
CA GLN A 170 -7.36 -1.70 7.41
C GLN A 170 -6.84 -0.28 7.16
N GLU A 171 -5.53 -0.03 7.34
CA GLU A 171 -4.94 1.29 7.10
C GLU A 171 -5.11 1.72 5.62
N HIS A 172 -5.00 0.80 4.66
CA HIS A 172 -5.27 1.13 3.26
C HIS A 172 -6.74 1.53 3.03
N ALA A 173 -7.70 0.81 3.61
CA ALA A 173 -9.11 1.15 3.49
C ALA A 173 -9.39 2.54 4.09
N ASP A 174 -8.86 2.79 5.29
CA ASP A 174 -9.05 4.05 6.03
C ASP A 174 -8.41 5.25 5.32
N ILE A 175 -7.21 5.07 4.76
CA ILE A 175 -6.46 6.14 4.10
C ILE A 175 -7.05 6.49 2.74
N ILE A 176 -7.39 5.48 1.94
CA ILE A 176 -7.88 5.66 0.56
C ILE A 176 -9.36 6.06 0.60
N GLY A 177 -10.09 5.66 1.64
CA GLY A 177 -11.50 6.01 1.83
C GLY A 177 -12.45 5.14 1.00
N CYS A 178 -12.05 3.93 0.63
CA CYS A 178 -12.88 2.99 -0.12
C CYS A 178 -12.76 1.55 0.42
N PRO A 179 -13.78 0.70 0.20
CA PRO A 179 -13.71 -0.71 0.58
C PRO A 179 -12.57 -1.46 -0.12
N ILE A 180 -11.97 -2.41 0.61
CA ILE A 180 -10.99 -3.36 0.08
C ILE A 180 -11.61 -4.76 0.11
N ILE A 181 -11.64 -5.40 -1.05
CA ILE A 181 -12.13 -6.77 -1.23
C ILE A 181 -10.93 -7.72 -1.26
N LEU A 182 -10.94 -8.68 -0.35
CA LEU A 182 -10.03 -9.82 -0.32
C LEU A 182 -10.68 -11.01 -1.02
N PRO A 183 -9.98 -11.71 -1.93
CA PRO A 183 -10.52 -12.89 -2.60
C PRO A 183 -10.70 -14.04 -1.60
N ARG A 184 -11.61 -14.97 -1.92
CA ARG A 184 -11.74 -16.23 -1.16
C ARG A 184 -10.50 -17.11 -1.33
N GLU A 185 -9.92 -17.11 -2.53
CA GLU A 185 -8.67 -17.81 -2.84
C GLU A 185 -7.49 -16.85 -2.72
N ASN A 186 -6.53 -17.20 -1.87
CA ASN A 186 -5.38 -16.35 -1.56
C ASN A 186 -4.32 -16.38 -2.68
N GLU A 187 -4.24 -17.48 -3.44
CA GLU A 187 -3.26 -17.67 -4.50
C GLU A 187 -3.76 -17.12 -5.85
N SER A 188 -3.99 -15.80 -5.91
CA SER A 188 -4.68 -15.15 -7.05
C SER A 188 -3.96 -15.32 -8.38
N VAL A 189 -2.63 -15.44 -8.40
CA VAL A 189 -1.85 -15.67 -9.64
C VAL A 189 -2.07 -17.09 -10.16
N LEU A 190 -2.04 -18.10 -9.27
CA LEU A 190 -2.31 -19.49 -9.64
C LEU A 190 -3.75 -19.65 -10.13
N LEU A 191 -4.71 -19.03 -9.43
CA LEU A 191 -6.11 -19.01 -9.86
C LEU A 191 -6.27 -18.34 -11.23
N GLY A 192 -5.60 -17.21 -11.46
CA GLY A 192 -5.60 -16.52 -12.76
C GLY A 192 -5.07 -17.41 -13.90
N ALA A 193 -3.98 -18.13 -13.67
CA ALA A 193 -3.46 -19.10 -14.65
C ALA A 193 -4.46 -20.24 -14.91
N ALA A 194 -5.11 -20.76 -13.87
CA ALA A 194 -6.14 -21.80 -14.00
C ALA A 194 -7.37 -21.31 -14.78
N VAL A 195 -7.81 -20.06 -14.56
CA VAL A 195 -8.88 -19.40 -15.32
C VAL A 195 -8.53 -19.37 -16.81
N LEU A 196 -7.31 -18.94 -17.17
CA LEU A 196 -6.86 -18.91 -18.57
C LEU A 196 -6.79 -20.33 -19.17
N GLY A 197 -6.28 -21.30 -18.42
CA GLY A 197 -6.26 -22.71 -18.83
C GLY A 197 -7.65 -23.28 -19.06
N ALA A 198 -8.64 -22.93 -18.24
CA ALA A 198 -10.03 -23.38 -18.39
C ALA A 198 -10.70 -22.81 -19.65
N VAL A 199 -10.41 -21.55 -19.99
CA VAL A 199 -10.87 -20.93 -21.25
C VAL A 199 -10.20 -21.60 -22.46
N ALA A 200 -8.87 -21.78 -22.42
CA ALA A 200 -8.14 -22.45 -23.50
C ALA A 200 -8.62 -23.90 -23.70
N GLY A 201 -8.94 -24.61 -22.61
CA GLY A 201 -9.54 -25.94 -22.61
C GLY A 201 -11.04 -25.96 -22.97
N LYS A 202 -11.62 -24.84 -23.41
CA LYS A 202 -13.02 -24.68 -23.82
C LYS A 202 -14.04 -25.07 -22.74
N LYS A 203 -13.67 -25.02 -21.46
CA LYS A 203 -14.60 -25.22 -20.33
C LYS A 203 -15.48 -24.00 -20.10
N PHE A 204 -14.99 -22.82 -20.46
CA PHE A 204 -15.72 -21.56 -20.42
C PHE A 204 -15.58 -20.84 -21.76
N PRO A 205 -16.60 -20.08 -22.19
CA PRO A 205 -16.59 -19.37 -23.48
C PRO A 205 -15.64 -18.16 -23.49
N GLY A 206 -15.28 -17.62 -22.32
CA GLY A 206 -14.39 -16.48 -22.22
C GLY A 206 -13.86 -16.25 -20.81
N VAL A 207 -12.87 -15.36 -20.70
CA VAL A 207 -12.18 -15.02 -19.43
C VAL A 207 -13.17 -14.49 -18.40
N HIS A 208 -14.09 -13.63 -18.80
CA HIS A 208 -15.07 -13.05 -17.88
C HIS A 208 -16.01 -14.11 -17.27
N ASP A 209 -16.48 -15.08 -18.06
CA ASP A 209 -17.34 -16.17 -17.57
C ASP A 209 -16.58 -17.12 -16.65
N ALA A 210 -15.33 -17.44 -17.00
CA ALA A 210 -14.45 -18.23 -16.15
C ALA A 210 -14.15 -17.52 -14.83
N MET A 211 -13.86 -16.21 -14.84
CA MET A 211 -13.66 -15.41 -13.62
C MET A 211 -14.91 -15.42 -12.73
N LYS A 212 -16.11 -15.26 -13.30
CA LYS A 212 -17.37 -15.32 -12.53
C LYS A 212 -17.61 -16.67 -11.87
N ALA A 213 -17.25 -17.77 -12.53
CA ALA A 213 -17.49 -19.11 -12.03
C ALA A 213 -16.42 -19.59 -11.03
N LEU A 214 -15.16 -19.20 -11.26
CA LEU A 214 -14.01 -19.74 -10.53
C LEU A 214 -13.51 -18.81 -9.41
N ASN A 215 -13.85 -17.52 -9.47
CA ASN A 215 -13.48 -16.54 -8.44
C ASN A 215 -14.69 -16.18 -7.57
N ALA A 216 -14.42 -15.85 -6.31
CA ALA A 216 -15.42 -15.32 -5.39
C ALA A 216 -14.78 -14.31 -4.43
N ALA A 217 -15.52 -13.26 -4.11
CA ALA A 217 -15.16 -12.37 -3.01
C ALA A 217 -15.17 -13.16 -1.69
N GLY A 218 -14.14 -12.95 -0.86
CA GLY A 218 -14.03 -13.55 0.46
C GLY A 218 -14.48 -12.58 1.53
N LYS A 219 -13.62 -11.62 1.87
CA LYS A 219 -13.85 -10.63 2.93
C LYS A 219 -13.87 -9.23 2.35
N VAL A 220 -14.79 -8.39 2.82
CA VAL A 220 -14.80 -6.96 2.56
C VAL A 220 -14.33 -6.23 3.81
N VAL A 221 -13.33 -5.36 3.66
CA VAL A 221 -12.84 -4.47 4.72
C VAL A 221 -13.28 -3.06 4.35
N ASN A 222 -14.13 -2.47 5.19
CA ASN A 222 -14.61 -1.11 4.99
C ASN A 222 -13.69 -0.11 5.71
N PRO A 223 -13.59 1.13 5.19
CA PRO A 223 -13.00 2.22 5.95
C PRO A 223 -13.71 2.39 7.29
N SER A 224 -12.97 2.84 8.30
CA SER A 224 -13.50 3.20 9.62
C SER A 224 -14.67 4.16 9.49
N SER A 225 -15.75 3.89 10.23
CA SER A 225 -16.91 4.77 10.33
C SER A 225 -16.66 5.98 11.24
N ASP A 226 -15.54 6.00 11.97
CA ASP A 226 -15.16 7.14 12.81
C ASP A 226 -14.60 8.28 11.95
N PRO A 227 -15.28 9.45 11.87
CA PRO A 227 -14.83 10.57 11.06
C PRO A 227 -13.47 11.14 11.49
N ARG A 228 -13.05 10.90 12.74
CA ARG A 228 -11.74 11.33 13.25
C ARG A 228 -10.60 10.60 12.54
N VAL A 229 -10.79 9.33 12.17
CA VAL A 229 -9.79 8.52 11.46
C VAL A 229 -9.56 9.09 10.06
N LYS A 230 -10.64 9.37 9.31
CA LYS A 230 -10.53 10.01 8.00
C LYS A 230 -9.84 11.37 8.09
N LYS A 231 -10.26 12.22 9.04
CA LYS A 231 -9.67 13.56 9.25
C LYS A 231 -8.17 13.46 9.55
N TYR A 232 -7.76 12.49 10.36
CA TYR A 232 -6.35 12.24 10.68
C TYR A 232 -5.53 11.84 9.45
N HIS A 233 -6.03 10.88 8.65
CA HIS A 233 -5.34 10.47 7.44
C HIS A 233 -5.32 11.54 6.36
N ASP A 234 -6.36 12.37 6.24
CA ASP A 234 -6.34 13.54 5.36
C ASP A 234 -5.23 14.52 5.76
N ALA A 235 -5.03 14.78 7.06
CA ALA A 235 -3.94 15.61 7.55
C ALA A 235 -2.56 14.99 7.26
N LYS A 236 -2.38 13.68 7.54
CA LYS A 236 -1.12 12.97 7.22
C LYS A 236 -0.86 12.87 5.73
N TYR A 237 -1.90 12.82 4.90
CA TYR A 237 -1.75 12.85 3.45
C TYR A 237 -1.19 14.19 2.96
N GLN A 238 -1.61 15.32 3.54
CA GLN A 238 -0.98 16.63 3.25
C GLN A 238 0.50 16.65 3.63
N ILE A 239 0.86 16.07 4.78
CA ILE A 239 2.26 15.96 5.21
C ILE A 239 3.05 15.07 4.23
N PHE A 240 2.50 13.92 3.83
CA PHE A 240 3.11 13.03 2.84
C PHE A 240 3.43 13.76 1.52
N ARG A 241 2.49 14.58 1.03
CA ARG A 241 2.67 15.42 -0.17
C ARG A 241 3.79 16.44 0.03
N SER A 242 3.78 17.14 1.17
CA SER A 242 4.80 18.13 1.52
C SER A 242 6.21 17.53 1.62
N LEU A 243 6.36 16.31 2.15
CA LEU A 243 7.68 15.64 2.23
C LEU A 243 8.30 15.44 0.85
N TYR A 244 7.48 15.10 -0.15
CA TYR A 244 7.94 14.96 -1.53
C TYR A 244 8.39 16.31 -2.12
N GLU A 245 7.60 17.37 -1.93
CA GLU A 245 7.90 18.72 -2.40
C GLU A 245 9.17 19.29 -1.74
N GLN A 246 9.30 19.10 -0.42
CA GLN A 246 10.51 19.48 0.31
C GLN A 246 11.73 18.79 -0.26
N GLN A 247 11.69 17.48 -0.49
CA GLN A 247 12.80 16.76 -1.11
C GLN A 247 13.22 17.39 -2.45
N LEU A 248 12.28 17.78 -3.32
CA LEU A 248 12.61 18.43 -4.60
C LEU A 248 13.28 19.79 -4.38
N SER A 249 12.77 20.57 -3.44
CA SER A 249 13.35 21.86 -3.04
C SER A 249 14.80 21.70 -2.56
N HIS A 250 15.07 20.74 -1.66
CA HIS A 250 16.42 20.50 -1.13
C HIS A 250 17.41 20.14 -2.26
N ARG A 251 16.98 19.33 -3.23
CA ARG A 251 17.81 18.99 -4.39
C ARG A 251 18.12 20.20 -5.26
N SER A 252 17.14 21.09 -5.47
CA SER A 252 17.36 22.33 -6.23
C SER A 252 18.37 23.23 -5.53
N THR A 253 18.25 23.40 -4.21
CA THR A 253 19.20 24.19 -3.41
C THR A 253 20.62 23.62 -3.53
N MET A 254 20.78 22.31 -3.39
CA MET A 254 22.10 21.68 -3.53
C MET A 254 22.66 21.78 -4.95
N ALA A 255 21.80 21.66 -5.98
CA ALA A 255 22.24 21.83 -7.36
C ALA A 255 22.72 23.26 -7.65
N GLN A 256 22.08 24.28 -7.07
CA GLN A 256 22.52 25.67 -7.18
C GLN A 256 23.84 25.91 -6.43
N ALA A 257 24.00 25.33 -5.24
CA ALA A 257 25.23 25.48 -4.45
C ALA A 257 26.46 24.78 -5.06
N LEU A 258 26.25 23.88 -6.02
CA LEU A 258 27.31 23.14 -6.72
C LEU A 258 27.63 23.69 -8.13
N GLN A 259 26.94 24.76 -8.57
CA GLN A 259 27.26 25.52 -9.78
C GLN A 259 28.28 26.61 -9.47
#